data_AF-A0A497IIE5-F1
#
_entry.id   AF-A0A497IIE5-F1
#
_cell.length_a   1.000
_cell.length_b   1.000
_cell.length_c   1.000
_cell.angle_alpha   90.00
_cell.angle_beta   90.00
_cell.angle_gamma   90.00
#
_symmetry.space_group_name_H-M   'P 1'
#
loop_
_entity.id
_entity.type
_entity.pdbx_description
1 polymer ?
#
loop_
_entity_poly.entity_id
_entity_poly.type
_entity_poly.pdbx_seq_one_letter_code
_entity_poly.pdbx_strand_id
1 'polypeptide(L)'
;MEHSYYLIYKTKKREGELLFNVGTEDKTSTLLRLRGRKIQEIFNGILPILSKNGCVTPIQTGNPRIYSIRDDVGPVLGAYLILVRRAQKTDYWITFLNELLTGEYSRLGEVFSTFLETTIDLSKSMTPSSRRPNYTLSPIVVSSFSSALKVFVKTLKKREKSIRTC
;
A
#
# COMPACT_ATOMS: atom_id res chain seq x y z
N MET A 1 5.27 -19.54 4.08
CA MET A 1 4.60 -19.64 2.77
C MET A 1 5.02 -18.41 1.99
N GLU A 2 5.76 -18.56 0.89
CA GLU A 2 6.07 -17.43 0.01
C GLU A 2 4.76 -16.99 -0.65
N HIS A 3 4.31 -15.80 -0.30
CA HIS A 3 3.15 -15.18 -0.93
C HIS A 3 3.67 -14.15 -1.92
N SER A 4 3.30 -14.29 -3.19
CA SER A 4 3.58 -13.27 -4.18
C SER A 4 2.58 -12.13 -4.07
N TYR A 5 3.07 -10.91 -4.21
CA TYR A 5 2.27 -9.69 -4.15
C TYR A 5 2.07 -9.10 -5.53
N TYR A 6 0.86 -8.58 -5.79
CA TYR A 6 0.51 -8.02 -7.09
C TYR A 6 -0.15 -6.66 -6.95
N LEU A 7 0.29 -5.71 -7.77
CA LEU A 7 -0.33 -4.40 -7.93
C LEU A 7 -1.12 -4.38 -9.25
N ILE A 8 -2.44 -4.19 -9.15
CA ILE A 8 -3.33 -4.20 -10.31
C ILE A 8 -4.04 -2.86 -10.41
N TYR A 9 -3.80 -2.12 -11.49
CA TYR A 9 -4.46 -0.87 -11.79
C TYR A 9 -5.45 -1.02 -12.94
N LYS A 10 -6.69 -0.58 -12.71
CA LYS A 10 -7.78 -0.57 -13.67
C LYS A 10 -8.20 0.86 -13.95
N THR A 11 -8.21 1.23 -15.22
CA THR A 11 -8.79 2.50 -15.65
C THR A 11 -10.29 2.30 -15.88
N LYS A 12 -11.13 3.13 -15.23
CA LYS A 12 -12.56 3.26 -15.51
C LYS A 12 -12.85 4.68 -16.00
N LYS A 13 -13.96 4.88 -16.72
CA LYS A 13 -14.29 6.13 -17.44
C LYS A 13 -13.95 7.44 -16.69
N ARG A 14 -14.22 7.52 -15.37
CA ARG A 14 -13.99 8.73 -14.56
C ARG A 14 -13.15 8.51 -13.30
N GLU A 15 -12.70 7.28 -13.04
CA GLU A 15 -12.02 6.92 -11.78
C GLU A 15 -11.00 5.80 -12.00
N GLY A 16 -9.97 5.79 -11.17
CA GLY A 16 -9.03 4.67 -11.09
C GLY A 16 -9.47 3.67 -10.03
N GLU A 17 -9.15 2.40 -10.25
CA GLU A 17 -9.24 1.34 -9.26
C GLU A 17 -7.88 0.66 -9.11
N LEU A 18 -7.34 0.64 -7.89
CA LEU A 18 -6.08 0.00 -7.55
C LEU A 18 -6.36 -1.16 -6.60
N LEU A 19 -5.89 -2.35 -6.96
CA LEU A 19 -5.98 -3.55 -6.15
C LEU A 19 -4.59 -3.97 -5.74
N PHE A 20 -4.46 -4.33 -4.47
CA PHE A 20 -3.29 -5.00 -3.93
C PHE A 20 -3.71 -6.42 -3.59
N ASN A 21 -3.14 -7.37 -4.33
CA ASN A 21 -3.48 -8.78 -4.27
C ASN A 21 -2.33 -9.58 -3.66
N VAL A 22 -2.67 -10.67 -2.99
CA VAL A 22 -1.73 -11.63 -2.39
C VAL A 22 -2.13 -13.05 -2.80
N GLY A 23 -1.16 -13.90 -3.11
CA GLY A 23 -1.41 -15.30 -3.46
C GLY A 23 -0.32 -15.90 -4.34
N THR A 24 -0.67 -16.92 -5.11
CA THR A 24 0.20 -17.55 -6.11
C THR A 24 -0.14 -17.06 -7.51
N GLU A 25 0.71 -17.35 -8.50
CA GLU A 25 0.45 -17.02 -9.91
C GLU A 25 -0.92 -17.50 -10.39
N ASP A 26 -1.34 -18.69 -9.96
CA ASP A 26 -2.61 -19.31 -10.37
C ASP A 26 -3.82 -18.81 -9.58
N LYS A 27 -3.62 -18.29 -8.36
CA LYS A 27 -4.71 -17.90 -7.47
C LYS A 27 -4.32 -16.75 -6.55
N THR A 28 -4.83 -15.56 -6.89
CA THR A 28 -4.66 -14.37 -6.06
C THR A 28 -5.97 -13.96 -5.38
N SER A 29 -5.84 -13.37 -4.18
CA SER A 29 -6.95 -12.77 -3.45
C SER A 29 -6.69 -11.28 -3.22
N THR A 30 -7.73 -10.45 -3.34
CA THR A 30 -7.60 -9.01 -3.09
C THR A 30 -7.53 -8.71 -1.60
N LEU A 31 -6.36 -8.23 -1.16
CA LEU A 31 -6.11 -7.76 0.19
C LEU A 31 -6.70 -6.36 0.42
N LEU A 32 -6.39 -5.45 -0.51
CA LEU A 32 -6.84 -4.06 -0.44
C LEU A 32 -7.36 -3.58 -1.79
N ARG A 33 -8.45 -2.82 -1.74
CA ARG A 33 -9.05 -2.15 -2.90
C ARG A 33 -9.21 -0.66 -2.63
N LEU A 34 -8.59 0.16 -3.48
CA LEU A 34 -8.71 1.61 -3.49
C LEU A 34 -9.41 2.06 -4.77
N ARG A 35 -10.36 3.00 -4.64
CA ARG A 35 -11.12 3.57 -5.75
C ARG A 35 -11.23 5.09 -5.60
N GLY A 36 -11.28 5.78 -6.74
CA GLY A 36 -11.58 7.20 -6.80
C GLY A 36 -10.72 7.97 -7.81
N ARG A 37 -10.98 9.27 -7.91
CA ARG A 37 -10.35 10.17 -8.90
C ARG A 37 -8.84 10.31 -8.73
N LYS A 38 -8.35 10.33 -7.48
CA LYS A 38 -6.92 10.47 -7.15
C LYS A 38 -6.11 9.16 -7.29
N ILE A 39 -6.77 8.03 -7.57
CA ILE A 39 -6.07 6.73 -7.64
C ILE A 39 -5.14 6.66 -8.85
N GLN A 40 -5.51 7.28 -9.97
CA GLN A 40 -4.64 7.36 -11.14
C GLN A 40 -3.35 8.11 -10.82
N GLU A 41 -3.47 9.24 -10.13
CA GLU A 41 -2.33 10.05 -9.68
C GLU A 41 -1.43 9.27 -8.73
N ILE A 42 -2.00 8.61 -7.72
CA ILE A 42 -1.24 7.75 -6.80
C ILE A 42 -0.51 6.65 -7.58
N PHE A 43 -1.21 5.93 -8.45
CA PHE A 43 -0.61 4.85 -9.23
C PHE A 43 0.53 5.35 -10.13
N ASN A 44 0.32 6.45 -10.85
CA ASN A 44 1.33 7.07 -11.70
C ASN A 44 2.51 7.64 -10.91
N GLY A 45 2.32 8.04 -9.65
CA GLY A 45 3.38 8.51 -8.78
C GLY A 45 4.23 7.37 -8.18
N ILE A 46 3.58 6.28 -7.77
CA ILE A 46 4.31 5.17 -7.11
C ILE A 46 4.99 4.23 -8.11
N LEU A 47 4.40 4.02 -9.30
CA LEU A 47 4.94 3.06 -10.26
C LEU A 47 6.37 3.41 -10.71
N PRO A 48 6.73 4.67 -11.03
CA PRO A 48 8.11 5.04 -11.36
C PRO A 48 9.08 4.80 -10.20
N ILE A 49 8.67 5.09 -8.96
CA ILE A 49 9.49 4.83 -7.76
C ILE A 49 9.77 3.34 -7.64
N LEU A 50 8.74 2.51 -7.76
CA LEU A 50 8.87 1.05 -7.67
C LEU A 50 9.71 0.48 -8.82
N SER A 51 9.51 0.97 -10.05
CA SER A 51 10.21 0.48 -11.23
C SER A 51 11.70 0.84 -11.19
N LYS A 52 12.02 2.09 -10.83
CA LYS A 52 13.41 2.57 -10.73
C LYS A 52 14.22 1.77 -9.71
N ASN A 53 13.59 1.32 -8.64
CA ASN A 53 14.24 0.59 -7.55
C ASN A 53 14.17 -0.94 -7.71
N GLY A 54 13.72 -1.44 -8.87
CA GLY A 54 13.60 -2.87 -9.13
C GLY A 54 12.63 -3.59 -8.19
N CYS A 55 11.62 -2.88 -7.69
CA CYS A 55 10.63 -3.41 -6.75
C CYS A 55 9.42 -4.05 -7.43
N VAL A 56 9.26 -3.88 -8.75
CA VAL A 56 8.14 -4.41 -9.54
C VAL A 56 8.59 -4.95 -10.88
N THR A 57 7.88 -5.98 -11.35
CA THR A 57 8.03 -6.55 -12.69
C THR A 57 6.69 -6.48 -13.43
N PRO A 58 6.62 -5.92 -14.65
CA PRO A 58 5.38 -5.86 -15.41
C PRO A 58 4.96 -7.25 -15.89
N ILE A 59 3.71 -7.62 -15.64
CA ILE A 59 3.08 -8.86 -16.15
C ILE A 59 2.13 -8.52 -17.31
N GLN A 60 1.36 -7.45 -17.17
CA GLN A 60 0.42 -6.99 -18.18
C GLN A 60 0.41 -5.46 -18.23
N THR A 61 0.55 -4.87 -19.42
CA THR A 61 0.63 -3.40 -19.60
C THR A 61 -0.68 -2.77 -20.10
N GLY A 62 -1.68 -3.59 -20.44
CA GLY A 62 -3.01 -3.17 -20.92
C GLY A 62 -3.95 -2.66 -19.82
N ASN A 63 -5.26 -2.91 -19.97
CA ASN A 63 -6.25 -2.65 -18.91
C ASN A 63 -6.89 -4.00 -18.49
N PRO A 64 -6.60 -4.52 -17.29
CA PRO A 64 -5.78 -3.94 -16.23
C PRO A 64 -4.27 -3.90 -16.54
N ARG A 65 -3.56 -2.97 -15.89
CA ARG A 65 -2.10 -3.04 -15.74
C ARG A 65 -1.79 -3.89 -14.51
N ILE A 66 -0.95 -4.91 -14.65
CA ILE A 66 -0.60 -5.87 -13.61
C ILE A 66 0.91 -5.90 -13.44
N TYR A 67 1.37 -5.79 -12.20
CA TYR A 67 2.76 -5.89 -11.81
C TYR A 67 2.90 -6.87 -10.66
N SER A 68 3.87 -7.78 -10.73
CA SER A 68 4.35 -8.45 -9.52
C SER A 68 5.22 -7.49 -8.72
N ILE A 69 5.24 -7.67 -7.41
CA ILE A 69 6.03 -6.88 -6.47
C ILE A 69 7.03 -7.83 -5.82
N ARG A 70 8.25 -7.35 -5.63
CA ARG A 70 9.31 -8.09 -4.92
C ARG A 70 8.85 -8.42 -3.49
N ASP A 71 9.14 -9.64 -3.02
CA ASP A 71 8.50 -10.18 -1.82
C ASP A 71 8.82 -9.40 -0.54
N ASP A 72 10.03 -8.87 -0.40
CA ASP A 72 10.44 -7.99 0.70
C ASP A 72 9.73 -6.63 0.69
N VAL A 73 9.33 -6.15 -0.50
CA VAL A 73 8.66 -4.85 -0.67
C VAL A 73 7.15 -4.97 -0.53
N GLY A 74 6.58 -6.14 -0.83
CA GLY A 74 5.15 -6.40 -0.78
C GLY A 74 4.48 -5.91 0.52
N PRO A 75 4.92 -6.37 1.70
CA PRO A 75 4.34 -5.95 2.97
C PRO A 75 4.43 -4.44 3.22
N VAL A 76 5.59 -3.84 2.93
CA VAL A 76 5.84 -2.40 3.05
C VAL A 76 4.88 -1.61 2.17
N LEU A 77 4.74 -2.01 0.91
CA LEU A 77 3.84 -1.37 -0.04
C LEU A 77 2.38 -1.56 0.36
N GLY A 78 1.99 -2.71 0.87
CA GLY A 78 0.64 -2.96 1.37
C GLY A 78 0.25 -2.00 2.51
N ALA A 79 1.13 -1.81 3.49
CA ALA A 79 0.94 -0.82 4.56
C ALA A 79 0.92 0.62 4.04
N TYR A 80 1.81 0.96 3.09
CA TYR A 80 1.78 2.26 2.43
C TYR A 80 0.43 2.51 1.72
N LEU A 81 -0.13 1.50 1.04
CA LEU A 81 -1.42 1.62 0.36
C LEU A 81 -2.59 1.83 1.35
N ILE A 82 -2.51 1.23 2.54
CA ILE A 82 -3.42 1.54 3.66
C ILE A 82 -3.26 3.02 4.08
N LEU A 83 -2.03 3.48 4.24
CA LEU A 83 -1.72 4.87 4.58
C LEU A 83 -2.29 5.85 3.55
N VAL A 84 -2.16 5.62 2.24
CA VAL A 84 -2.67 6.58 1.23
C VAL A 84 -4.17 6.51 0.98
N ARG A 85 -4.88 5.57 1.62
CA ARG A 85 -6.35 5.50 1.53
C ARG A 85 -6.97 6.83 1.93
N ARG A 86 -7.78 7.42 1.04
CA ARG A 86 -8.47 8.72 1.24
C ARG A 86 -7.50 9.88 1.58
N ALA A 87 -6.24 9.81 1.15
CA ALA A 87 -5.29 10.89 1.35
C ALA A 87 -5.63 12.11 0.48
N GLN A 88 -5.53 13.32 1.07
CA GLN A 88 -5.78 14.56 0.33
C GLN A 88 -4.54 15.11 -0.37
N LYS A 89 -3.38 15.07 0.29
CA LYS A 89 -2.08 15.55 -0.24
C LYS A 89 -1.29 14.37 -0.82
N THR A 90 -1.67 13.93 -2.01
CA THR A 90 -1.12 12.77 -2.71
C THR A 90 0.39 12.89 -2.93
N ASP A 91 0.88 14.02 -3.43
CA ASP A 91 2.31 14.26 -3.64
C ASP A 91 3.15 14.03 -2.39
N TYR A 92 2.70 14.54 -1.24
CA TYR A 92 3.40 14.35 0.04
C TYR A 92 3.60 12.88 0.39
N TRP A 93 2.60 12.04 0.11
CA TRP A 93 2.71 10.61 0.39
C TRP A 93 3.49 9.86 -0.69
N ILE A 94 3.42 10.29 -1.95
CA ILE A 94 4.26 9.75 -3.03
C ILE A 94 5.75 10.00 -2.71
N THR A 95 6.11 11.22 -2.29
CA THR A 95 7.48 11.52 -1.82
C THR A 95 7.86 10.63 -0.63
N PHE A 96 6.95 10.45 0.33
CA PHE A 96 7.19 9.59 1.47
C PHE A 96 7.43 8.12 1.08
N LEU A 97 6.79 7.58 0.04
CA LEU A 97 7.10 6.24 -0.45
C LEU A 97 8.56 6.12 -0.88
N ASN A 98 9.07 7.10 -1.61
CA ASN A 98 10.47 7.10 -2.05
C ASN A 98 11.42 7.15 -0.84
N GLU A 99 11.12 7.99 0.16
CA GLU A 99 11.91 8.05 1.38
C GLU A 99 11.83 6.76 2.21
N LEU A 100 10.68 6.08 2.21
CA LEU A 100 10.43 4.82 2.90
C LEU A 100 11.14 3.63 2.23
N LEU A 101 11.28 3.63 0.90
CA LEU A 101 11.92 2.52 0.19
C LEU A 101 13.44 2.68 0.13
N THR A 102 13.94 3.90 -0.10
CA THR A 102 15.37 4.11 -0.41
C THR A 102 15.99 5.33 0.26
N GLY A 103 15.24 6.05 1.08
CA GLY A 103 15.70 7.30 1.69
C GLY A 103 15.83 7.24 3.21
N GLU A 104 15.61 8.39 3.82
CA GLU A 104 15.80 8.63 5.26
C GLU A 104 14.93 7.73 6.15
N TYR A 105 13.79 7.25 5.63
CA TYR A 105 12.84 6.40 6.36
C TYR A 105 12.95 4.92 5.99
N SER A 106 13.98 4.49 5.27
CA SER A 106 14.20 3.08 4.89
C SER A 106 14.19 2.11 6.07
N ARG A 107 14.68 2.54 7.24
CA ARG A 107 14.66 1.77 8.49
C ARG A 107 13.25 1.47 9.02
N LEU A 108 12.23 2.18 8.53
CA LEU A 108 10.84 1.93 8.90
C LEU A 108 10.18 0.83 8.06
N GLY A 109 10.88 0.23 7.09
CA GLY A 109 10.34 -0.84 6.26
C GLY A 109 9.74 -1.98 7.09
N GLU A 110 10.50 -2.51 8.04
CA GLU A 110 10.04 -3.59 8.95
C GLU A 110 8.81 -3.18 9.76
N VAL A 111 8.82 -1.96 10.30
CA VAL A 111 7.67 -1.40 11.04
C VAL A 111 6.42 -1.34 10.16
N PHE A 112 6.57 -0.93 8.89
CA PHE A 112 5.46 -0.92 7.93
C PHE A 112 4.97 -2.34 7.61
N SER A 113 5.87 -3.30 7.46
CA SER A 113 5.51 -4.72 7.30
C SER A 113 4.68 -5.21 8.49
N THR A 114 5.12 -4.95 9.72
CA THR A 114 4.38 -5.29 10.95
C THR A 114 3.01 -4.60 11.01
N PHE A 115 2.90 -3.35 10.55
CA PHE A 115 1.60 -2.66 10.46
C PHE A 115 0.65 -3.39 9.51
N LEU A 116 1.12 -3.87 8.35
CA LEU A 116 0.28 -4.64 7.44
C LEU A 116 -0.19 -5.94 8.10
N GLU A 117 0.72 -6.71 8.69
CA GLU A 117 0.40 -7.98 9.36
C GLU A 117 -0.63 -7.78 10.48
N THR A 118 -0.41 -6.78 11.34
CA THR A 118 -1.36 -6.43 12.40
C THR A 118 -2.72 -6.03 11.83
N THR A 119 -2.75 -5.29 10.70
CA THR A 119 -4.00 -4.92 10.02
C THR A 119 -4.73 -6.16 9.50
N ILE A 120 -3.99 -7.14 8.96
CA ILE A 120 -4.53 -8.41 8.46
C ILE A 120 -5.15 -9.19 9.61
N ASP A 121 -4.42 -9.39 10.70
CA ASP A 121 -4.87 -10.22 11.81
C ASP A 121 -6.06 -9.60 12.54
N LEU A 122 -6.06 -8.28 12.74
CA LEU A 122 -7.22 -7.58 13.28
C LEU A 122 -8.42 -7.62 12.32
N SER A 123 -8.18 -7.59 11.01
CA SER A 123 -9.26 -7.73 10.02
C SER A 123 -9.91 -9.11 10.07
N LYS A 124 -9.11 -10.17 10.25
CA LYS A 124 -9.62 -11.55 10.39
C LYS A 124 -10.49 -11.68 11.64
N SER A 125 -10.08 -11.12 12.78
CA SER A 125 -10.84 -11.22 14.03
C SER A 125 -12.14 -10.41 14.04
N MET A 126 -12.23 -9.35 13.23
CA MET A 126 -13.42 -8.50 13.13
C MET A 126 -14.42 -8.91 12.04
N THR A 127 -14.12 -9.93 11.23
CA THR A 127 -15.01 -10.37 10.16
C THR A 127 -15.88 -11.54 10.66
N PRO A 128 -17.24 -11.39 10.73
CA PRO A 128 -18.11 -12.49 11.16
C PRO A 128 -17.94 -13.69 10.22
N SER A 129 -17.89 -14.90 10.79
CA SER A 129 -17.61 -16.16 10.05
C SER A 129 -18.60 -16.47 8.91
N SER A 130 -19.73 -15.76 8.83
CA SER A 130 -20.79 -15.95 7.83
C SER A 130 -20.62 -15.16 6.53
N ARG A 131 -19.64 -14.25 6.41
CA ARG A 131 -19.35 -13.53 5.16
C ARG A 131 -18.10 -14.12 4.51
N ARG A 132 -18.28 -14.61 3.26
CA ARG A 132 -17.32 -15.29 2.38
C ARG A 132 -15.83 -14.96 2.65
N PRO A 133 -14.92 -15.95 2.51
CA PRO A 133 -13.49 -15.82 2.81
C PRO A 133 -12.76 -15.08 1.70
N ASN A 134 -13.11 -13.83 1.45
CA ASN A 134 -12.28 -12.97 0.63
C ASN A 134 -11.28 -12.32 1.58
N TYR A 135 -9.99 -12.46 1.30
CA TYR A 135 -8.85 -11.84 2.01
C TYR A 135 -8.90 -10.29 2.07
N THR A 136 -10.06 -9.67 1.83
CA THR A 136 -10.21 -8.22 1.85
C THR A 136 -10.22 -7.72 3.29
N LEU A 137 -9.27 -6.84 3.59
CA LEU A 137 -9.16 -6.19 4.90
C LEU A 137 -10.47 -5.50 5.31
N SER A 138 -10.77 -5.54 6.61
CA SER A 138 -11.99 -4.92 7.16
C SER A 138 -11.97 -3.41 6.93
N PRO A 139 -13.02 -2.81 6.33
CA PRO A 139 -13.03 -1.38 6.04
C PRO A 139 -12.84 -0.49 7.27
N ILE A 140 -13.32 -0.93 8.44
CA ILE A 140 -13.17 -0.21 9.71
C ILE A 140 -11.70 -0.25 10.14
N VAL A 141 -11.10 -1.44 10.18
CA VAL A 141 -9.68 -1.64 10.54
C VAL A 141 -8.77 -0.82 9.62
N VAL A 142 -8.96 -0.91 8.30
CA VAL A 142 -8.17 -0.14 7.32
C VAL A 142 -8.32 1.37 7.55
N SER A 143 -9.52 1.85 7.90
CA SER A 143 -9.74 3.28 8.13
C SER A 143 -9.04 3.77 9.40
N SER A 144 -9.05 2.96 10.46
CA SER A 144 -8.34 3.24 11.72
C SER A 144 -6.83 3.24 11.50
N PHE A 145 -6.26 2.20 10.89
CA PHE A 145 -4.83 2.11 10.60
C PHE A 145 -4.38 3.21 9.64
N SER A 146 -5.16 3.52 8.61
CA SER A 146 -4.86 4.63 7.69
C SER A 146 -4.74 5.96 8.44
N SER A 147 -5.62 6.21 9.42
CA SER A 147 -5.58 7.44 10.22
C SER A 147 -4.38 7.46 11.17
N ALA A 148 -4.14 6.36 11.88
CA ALA A 148 -3.01 6.21 12.79
C ALA A 148 -1.66 6.35 12.07
N LEU A 149 -1.46 5.65 10.94
CA LEU A 149 -0.24 5.73 10.13
C LEU A 149 0.05 7.15 9.65
N LYS A 150 -0.99 7.89 9.22
CA LYS A 150 -0.81 9.29 8.80
C LYS A 150 -0.32 10.17 9.95
N VAL A 151 -0.87 10.00 11.15
CA VAL A 151 -0.47 10.76 12.33
C VAL A 151 0.94 10.37 12.76
N PHE A 152 1.24 9.07 12.78
CA PHE A 152 2.56 8.52 13.09
C PHE A 152 3.65 9.12 12.20
N VAL A 153 3.52 9.01 10.87
CA VAL A 153 4.51 9.54 9.91
C VAL A 153 4.67 11.05 10.03
N LYS A 154 3.57 11.80 10.15
CA LYS A 154 3.64 13.27 10.32
C LYS A 154 4.37 13.67 11.60
N THR A 155 4.13 12.94 12.69
CA THR A 155 4.76 13.21 13.98
C THR A 155 6.25 12.91 13.94
N LEU A 156 6.64 11.78 13.34
CA LEU A 156 8.05 11.43 13.12
C LEU A 156 8.76 12.50 12.31
N LYS A 157 8.23 12.85 11.13
CA LYS A 157 8.78 13.91 10.27
C LYS A 157 8.91 15.26 10.99
N LYS A 158 7.96 15.61 11.84
CA LYS A 158 8.00 16.86 12.62
C LYS A 158 9.12 16.84 13.66
N ARG A 159 9.26 15.73 14.41
CA ARG A 159 10.30 15.61 15.45
C ARG A 159 11.70 15.61 14.86
N GLU A 160 11.90 14.91 13.77
CA GLU A 160 13.21 14.84 13.12
C GLU A 160 13.66 16.20 12.56
N LYS A 161 12.74 16.96 11.96
CA LYS A 161 13.02 18.36 11.56
C LYS A 161 13.45 19.23 12.74
N SER A 162 12.81 19.07 13.90
CA SER A 162 13.16 19.82 15.11
C SER A 162 14.57 19.49 15.62
N ILE A 163 15.01 18.25 15.48
CA ILE A 163 16.34 17.80 15.92
C ILE A 163 17.43 18.33 14.98
N ARG A 164 17.17 18.37 13.66
CA ARG A 164 18.15 18.85 12.66
C ARG A 164 18.32 20.37 12.61
N THR A 165 17.43 21.13 13.26
CA THR A 165 17.49 22.60 13.35
C THR A 165 18.09 23.11 14.67
N CYS A 166 18.56 22.21 15.53
CA CYS A 166 19.32 22.50 16.74
C CYS A 166 20.79 22.15 16.51
#